data_AF-A0A960XKB1-F1
#
_entry.id   AF-A0A960XKB1-F1
#
_cell.length_a   1.000
_cell.length_b   1.000
_cell.length_c   1.000
_cell.angle_alpha   90.00
_cell.angle_beta   90.00
_cell.angle_gamma   90.00
#
_symmetry.space_group_name_H-M   'P 1'
#
loop_
_entity.id
_entity.type
_entity.pdbx_description
1 polymer ?
#
loop_
_entity_poly.entity_id
_entity_poly.type
_entity_poly.pdbx_seq_one_letter_code
_entity_poly.pdbx_strand_id
1 'polypeptide(L)'
;KLRTHHRRGAAGVHRACTCGCTEAIQAIFETREEVAKQEEVRGALEDMNFFVQRHVERIEQYQQFASDLIRVLQSTAGSEPLRMYCERLDAIAQQIPEECRVQRDNMKSLDHAADLTRRTLALTAQPSPDNLQAYMKLLDEWRAMGGAQDYVLARCHVIVRQLFQEAGSASIRDPRAGDMARSVRARCREVLRHPDGYEIWDNY
;
A
#
# COMPACT_ATOMS: atom_id res chain seq x y z
N LYS A 1 5.82 -17.62 -8.68
CA LYS A 1 4.34 -17.61 -8.59
C LYS A 1 3.98 -17.08 -7.21
N LEU A 2 3.48 -15.86 -7.09
CA LEU A 2 3.13 -15.26 -5.80
C LEU A 2 2.06 -16.11 -5.10
N ARG A 3 2.34 -16.48 -3.85
CA ARG A 3 1.37 -17.06 -2.94
C ARG A 3 0.50 -15.89 -2.47
N THR A 4 -0.73 -15.83 -2.97
CA THR A 4 -1.69 -14.72 -2.83
C THR A 4 -1.83 -14.19 -1.39
N HIS A 5 -1.91 -12.86 -1.26
CA HIS A 5 -2.11 -12.04 -0.04
C HIS A 5 -3.24 -12.49 0.93
N HIS A 6 -4.27 -13.22 0.47
CA HIS A 6 -5.42 -13.65 1.29
C HIS A 6 -5.84 -15.12 1.13
N ARG A 7 -5.03 -16.03 0.56
CA ARG A 7 -5.35 -17.46 0.71
C ARG A 7 -5.25 -17.78 2.20
N ARG A 8 -6.36 -18.20 2.81
CA ARG A 8 -6.38 -18.81 4.15
C ARG A 8 -5.22 -19.81 4.19
N GLY A 9 -4.23 -19.54 5.03
CA GLY A 9 -3.01 -20.35 5.09
C GLY A 9 -3.39 -21.80 5.35
N ALA A 10 -3.08 -22.67 4.39
CA ALA A 10 -2.95 -24.09 4.68
C ALA A 10 -1.59 -24.30 5.37
N ALA A 11 -1.41 -25.43 6.06
CA ALA A 11 -0.16 -25.79 6.71
C ALA A 11 1.04 -25.59 5.74
N GLY A 12 2.02 -24.79 6.15
CA GLY A 12 3.23 -24.47 5.35
C GLY A 12 3.09 -23.31 4.34
N VAL A 13 1.98 -22.55 4.38
CA VAL A 13 1.79 -21.36 3.53
C VAL A 13 1.47 -20.14 4.40
N HIS A 14 2.47 -19.29 4.64
CA HIS A 14 2.30 -18.00 5.30
C HIS A 14 1.86 -16.92 4.30
N ARG A 15 1.12 -15.92 4.79
CA ARG A 15 0.76 -14.75 3.98
C ARG A 15 2.00 -13.89 3.81
N ALA A 16 2.32 -13.47 2.59
CA ALA A 16 3.44 -12.56 2.30
C ALA A 16 3.27 -11.15 2.91
N CYS A 17 2.11 -10.84 3.51
CA CYS A 17 1.94 -9.59 4.25
C CYS A 17 2.91 -9.52 5.43
N THR A 18 3.34 -8.31 5.77
CA THR A 18 4.18 -8.04 6.95
C THR A 18 3.64 -8.71 8.21
N CYS A 19 2.32 -8.73 8.40
CA CYS A 19 1.65 -9.49 9.45
C CYS A 19 2.00 -10.98 9.47
N GLY A 20 1.77 -11.66 8.34
CA GLY A 20 1.90 -13.11 8.23
C GLY A 20 3.35 -13.58 8.31
N CYS A 21 4.28 -12.83 7.70
CA CYS A 21 5.71 -13.13 7.80
C CYS A 21 6.22 -12.92 9.23
N THR A 22 5.85 -11.82 9.90
CA THR A 22 6.28 -11.59 11.30
C THR A 22 5.69 -12.61 12.26
N GLU A 23 4.44 -13.04 12.09
CA GLU A 23 3.86 -14.14 12.88
C GLU A 23 4.61 -15.47 12.69
N ALA A 24 4.99 -15.80 11.45
CA ALA A 24 5.73 -17.02 11.16
C ALA A 24 7.13 -17.02 11.79
N ILE A 25 7.86 -15.91 11.67
CA ILE A 25 9.18 -15.75 12.27
C ILE A 25 9.05 -15.73 13.81
N GLN A 26 8.05 -15.06 14.38
CA GLN A 26 7.80 -15.06 15.82
C GLN A 26 7.70 -16.48 16.38
N ALA A 27 6.94 -17.36 15.73
CA ALA A 27 6.79 -18.75 16.16
C ALA A 27 8.12 -19.50 16.21
N ILE A 28 9.05 -19.23 15.28
CA ILE A 28 10.40 -19.82 15.26
C ILE A 28 11.24 -19.34 16.44
N PHE A 29 11.19 -18.05 16.76
CA PHE A 29 11.93 -17.48 17.90
C PHE A 29 11.35 -17.92 19.25
N GLU A 30 10.03 -18.12 19.35
CA GLU A 30 9.36 -18.63 20.55
C GLU A 30 9.77 -20.07 20.88
N THR A 31 10.03 -20.90 19.87
CA THR A 31 10.54 -22.27 20.03
C THR A 31 12.07 -22.35 20.12
N ARG A 32 12.78 -21.21 20.03
CA ARG A 32 14.25 -21.11 20.00
C ARG A 32 14.91 -21.89 18.86
N GLU A 33 14.23 -21.98 17.73
CA GLU A 33 14.71 -22.69 16.54
C GLU A 33 15.32 -21.75 15.49
N GLU A 34 15.55 -20.47 15.81
CA GLU A 34 15.94 -19.43 14.85
C GLU A 34 17.24 -19.74 14.10
N VAL A 35 18.19 -20.43 14.75
CA VAL A 35 19.44 -20.86 14.11
C VAL A 35 19.21 -22.07 13.21
N ALA A 36 18.44 -23.05 13.67
CA ALA A 36 18.14 -24.27 12.91
C ALA A 36 17.25 -23.99 11.69
N LYS A 37 16.38 -22.97 11.80
CA LYS A 37 15.42 -22.53 10.78
C LYS A 37 15.82 -21.21 10.12
N GLN A 38 17.11 -20.88 10.10
CA GLN A 38 17.62 -19.64 9.49
C GLN A 38 17.12 -19.42 8.06
N GLU A 39 17.10 -20.46 7.23
CA GLU A 39 16.65 -20.36 5.84
C GLU A 39 15.14 -20.14 5.71
N GLU A 40 14.35 -20.62 6.67
CA GLU A 40 12.91 -20.33 6.73
C GLU A 40 12.67 -18.87 7.12
N VAL A 41 13.43 -18.35 8.10
CA VAL A 41 13.41 -16.92 8.46
C VAL A 41 13.82 -16.05 7.27
N ARG A 42 14.88 -16.42 6.54
CA ARG A 42 15.33 -15.74 5.32
C ARG A 42 14.22 -15.70 4.27
N GLY A 43 13.62 -16.84 3.95
CA GLY A 43 12.53 -16.91 2.98
C GLY A 43 11.33 -16.03 3.35
N ALA A 44 10.94 -16.02 4.63
CA ALA A 44 9.86 -15.16 5.11
C ALA A 44 10.20 -13.65 5.00
N LEU A 45 11.45 -13.28 5.26
CA LEU A 45 11.93 -11.90 5.08
C LEU A 45 11.99 -11.50 3.60
N GLU A 46 12.40 -12.40 2.70
CA GLU A 46 12.40 -12.15 1.25
C GLU A 46 10.98 -11.90 0.71
N ASP A 47 10.02 -12.75 1.11
CA ASP A 47 8.61 -12.58 0.77
C ASP A 47 8.07 -11.23 1.29
N MET A 48 8.41 -10.87 2.53
CA MET A 48 8.00 -9.60 3.15
C MET A 48 8.63 -8.37 2.47
N ASN A 49 9.91 -8.42 2.11
CA ASN A 49 10.56 -7.33 1.37
C ASN A 49 9.94 -7.14 -0.02
N PHE A 50 9.66 -8.25 -0.71
CA PHE A 50 8.95 -8.17 -1.99
C PHE A 50 7.58 -7.51 -1.82
N PHE A 51 6.83 -7.88 -0.77
CA PHE A 51 5.54 -7.27 -0.47
C PHE A 51 5.65 -5.75 -0.20
N VAL A 52 6.59 -5.35 0.66
CA VAL A 52 6.88 -3.93 0.95
C VAL A 52 7.23 -3.16 -0.32
N GLN A 53 8.07 -3.73 -1.19
CA GLN A 53 8.41 -3.12 -2.47
C GLN A 53 7.16 -2.89 -3.32
N ARG A 54 6.26 -3.88 -3.43
CA ARG A 54 5.01 -3.73 -4.19
C ARG A 54 4.10 -2.65 -3.63
N HIS A 55 4.04 -2.54 -2.30
CA HIS A 55 3.26 -1.49 -1.65
C HIS A 55 3.81 -0.09 -1.96
N VAL A 56 5.13 0.09 -1.87
CA VAL A 56 5.78 1.37 -2.21
C VAL A 56 5.52 1.74 -3.68
N GLU A 57 5.76 0.82 -4.61
CA GLU A 57 5.48 1.02 -6.05
C GLU A 57 4.01 1.38 -6.30
N ARG A 58 3.08 0.75 -5.56
CA ARG A 58 1.65 1.02 -5.70
C ARG A 58 1.26 2.40 -5.16
N ILE A 59 1.84 2.83 -4.04
CA ILE A 59 1.65 4.18 -3.49
C ILE A 59 2.17 5.24 -4.48
N GLU A 60 3.32 4.98 -5.12
CA GLU A 60 3.86 5.85 -6.18
C GLU A 60 2.92 5.97 -7.38
N GLN A 61 2.29 4.87 -7.81
CA GLN A 61 1.28 4.91 -8.88
C GLN A 61 0.08 5.80 -8.52
N TYR A 62 -0.41 5.72 -7.27
CA TYR A 62 -1.49 6.59 -6.79
C TYR A 62 -1.07 8.07 -6.76
N GLN A 63 0.14 8.38 -6.32
CA GLN A 63 0.67 9.75 -6.33
C GLN A 63 0.81 10.29 -7.76
N GLN A 64 1.32 9.47 -8.69
CA GLN A 64 1.43 9.84 -10.10
C GLN A 64 0.06 10.10 -10.71
N PHE A 65 -0.91 9.21 -10.47
CA PHE A 65 -2.30 9.41 -10.88
C PHE A 65 -2.87 10.75 -10.37
N ALA A 66 -2.68 11.05 -9.08
CA ALA A 66 -3.17 12.28 -8.49
C ALA A 66 -2.54 13.51 -9.13
N SER A 67 -1.21 13.52 -9.27
CA SER A 67 -0.45 14.61 -9.90
C SER A 67 -0.92 14.90 -11.33
N ASP A 68 -1.10 13.86 -12.14
CA ASP A 68 -1.55 14.01 -13.52
C ASP A 68 -3.01 14.48 -13.60
N LEU A 69 -3.88 13.96 -12.73
CA LEU A 69 -5.27 14.38 -12.68
C LEU A 69 -5.40 15.86 -12.26
N ILE A 70 -4.71 16.26 -11.19
CA ILE A 70 -4.65 17.64 -10.70
C ILE A 70 -4.23 18.58 -11.83
N ARG A 71 -3.18 18.23 -12.58
CA ARG A 71 -2.70 19.02 -13.72
C ARG A 71 -3.78 19.18 -14.80
N VAL A 72 -4.52 18.12 -15.11
CA VAL A 72 -5.63 18.17 -16.09
C VAL A 72 -6.76 19.07 -15.58
N LEU A 73 -7.14 18.94 -14.31
CA LEU A 73 -8.23 19.72 -13.72
C LEU A 73 -7.90 21.22 -13.68
N GLN A 74 -6.67 21.57 -13.31
CA GLN A 74 -6.20 22.96 -13.21
C GLN A 74 -5.97 23.63 -14.58
N SER A 75 -5.59 22.86 -15.60
CA SER A 75 -5.41 23.37 -16.97
C SER A 75 -6.72 23.48 -17.77
N THR A 76 -7.84 23.03 -17.20
CA THR A 76 -9.14 23.10 -17.87
C THR A 76 -9.69 24.52 -17.85
N ALA A 77 -9.61 25.20 -18.99
CA ALA A 77 -10.35 26.42 -19.23
C ALA A 77 -11.82 26.11 -19.53
N GLY A 78 -12.75 26.94 -19.03
CA GLY A 78 -14.16 26.74 -19.30
C GLY A 78 -15.07 27.71 -18.57
N SER A 79 -16.38 27.52 -18.74
CA SER A 79 -17.40 28.29 -18.04
C SER A 79 -17.29 28.11 -16.53
N GLU A 80 -17.75 29.10 -15.77
CA GLU A 80 -17.74 29.07 -14.30
C GLU A 80 -18.25 27.76 -13.66
N PRO A 81 -19.36 27.14 -14.13
CA PRO A 81 -19.80 25.86 -13.57
C PRO A 81 -18.83 24.69 -13.78
N LEU A 82 -18.13 24.66 -14.93
CA LEU A 82 -17.11 23.65 -15.22
C LEU A 82 -15.89 23.86 -14.32
N ARG A 83 -15.48 25.12 -14.13
CA ARG A 83 -14.39 25.47 -13.22
C ARG A 83 -14.66 25.02 -11.79
N MET A 84 -15.84 25.35 -11.25
CA MET A 84 -16.26 24.90 -9.91
C MET A 84 -16.32 23.38 -9.79
N TYR A 85 -16.68 22.67 -10.87
CA TYR A 85 -16.66 21.21 -10.89
C TYR A 85 -15.23 20.66 -10.85
N CYS A 86 -14.32 21.21 -11.65
CA CYS A 86 -12.91 20.82 -11.63
C CYS A 86 -12.26 21.10 -10.27
N GLU A 87 -12.56 22.24 -9.64
CA GLU A 87 -12.06 22.60 -8.30
C GLU A 87 -12.48 21.60 -7.23
N ARG A 88 -13.72 21.08 -7.27
CA ARG A 88 -14.16 20.04 -6.33
C ARG A 88 -13.40 18.73 -6.51
N LEU A 89 -13.16 18.32 -7.76
CA LEU A 89 -12.38 17.12 -8.04
C LEU A 89 -10.92 17.30 -7.68
N ASP A 90 -10.36 18.50 -7.89
CA ASP A 90 -8.99 18.84 -7.51
C ASP A 90 -8.82 18.69 -5.99
N ALA A 91 -9.73 19.29 -5.22
CA ALA A 91 -9.72 19.20 -3.76
C ALA A 91 -9.77 17.75 -3.23
N ILE A 92 -10.47 16.85 -3.91
CA ILE A 92 -10.46 15.42 -3.56
C ILE A 92 -9.13 14.77 -3.97
N ALA A 93 -8.63 15.04 -5.18
CA ALA A 93 -7.38 14.48 -5.67
C ALA A 93 -6.15 14.88 -4.83
N GLN A 94 -6.14 16.11 -4.30
CA GLN A 94 -5.10 16.62 -3.39
C GLN A 94 -4.99 15.84 -2.07
N GLN A 95 -6.02 15.09 -1.68
CA GLN A 95 -5.96 14.26 -0.47
C GLN A 95 -4.95 13.12 -0.60
N ILE A 96 -4.69 12.61 -1.82
CA ILE A 96 -3.73 11.52 -2.04
C ILE A 96 -2.29 11.93 -1.67
N PRO A 97 -1.71 12.99 -2.26
CA PRO A 97 -0.36 13.42 -1.89
C PRO A 97 -0.27 13.88 -0.43
N GLU A 98 -1.35 14.41 0.13
CA GLU A 98 -1.39 14.81 1.55
C GLU A 98 -1.32 13.62 2.50
N GLU A 99 -2.11 12.56 2.29
CA GLU A 99 -2.04 11.33 3.09
C GLU A 99 -0.64 10.69 3.01
N CYS A 100 -0.05 10.67 1.81
CA CYS A 100 1.32 10.18 1.60
C CYS A 100 2.35 11.04 2.36
N ARG A 101 2.18 12.37 2.37
CA ARG A 101 3.06 13.30 3.08
C ARG A 101 2.96 13.11 4.59
N VAL A 102 1.75 13.00 5.14
CA VAL A 102 1.51 12.81 6.57
C VAL A 102 2.11 11.50 7.07
N GLN A 103 2.05 10.44 6.27
CA GLN A 103 2.53 9.11 6.67
C GLN A 103 3.97 8.81 6.24
N ARG A 104 4.66 9.75 5.58
CA ARG A 104 6.01 9.54 5.01
C ARG A 104 6.98 8.91 6.01
N ASP A 105 7.05 9.47 7.21
CA ASP A 105 8.00 9.02 8.23
C ASP A 105 7.60 7.68 8.86
N ASN A 106 6.33 7.29 8.77
CA ASN A 106 5.81 6.02 9.28
C ASN A 106 5.93 4.89 8.26
N MET A 107 5.74 5.17 6.97
CA MET A 107 5.89 4.19 5.88
C MET A 107 7.34 3.71 5.72
N LYS A 108 8.30 4.52 6.16
CA LYS A 108 9.75 4.29 6.06
C LYS A 108 10.21 4.04 4.61
N SER A 109 11.51 3.87 4.43
CA SER A 109 12.14 3.60 3.13
C SER A 109 12.43 2.11 2.92
N LEU A 110 12.70 1.72 1.68
CA LEU A 110 13.20 0.37 1.38
C LEU A 110 14.55 0.09 2.05
N ASP A 111 15.39 1.12 2.24
CA ASP A 111 16.64 0.98 3.00
C ASP A 111 16.38 0.61 4.47
N HIS A 112 15.31 1.14 5.07
CA HIS A 112 14.91 0.77 6.41
C HIS A 112 14.43 -0.68 6.47
N ALA A 113 13.64 -1.14 5.49
CA ALA A 113 13.25 -2.55 5.39
C ALA A 113 14.47 -3.48 5.20
N ALA A 114 15.47 -3.06 4.41
CA ALA A 114 16.72 -3.79 4.25
C ALA A 114 17.53 -3.86 5.57
N ASP A 115 17.56 -2.76 6.34
CA ASP A 115 18.18 -2.75 7.67
C ASP A 115 17.48 -3.70 8.64
N LEU A 116 16.14 -3.66 8.71
CA LEU A 116 15.36 -4.58 9.53
C LEU A 116 15.61 -6.04 9.15
N THR A 117 15.72 -6.33 7.85
CA THR A 117 16.06 -7.67 7.34
C THR A 117 17.41 -8.12 7.84
N ARG A 118 18.44 -7.28 7.67
CA ARG A 118 19.81 -7.57 8.13
C ARG A 118 19.86 -7.79 9.64
N ARG A 119 19.20 -6.94 10.43
CA ARG A 119 19.12 -7.05 11.89
C ARG A 119 18.41 -8.34 12.31
N THR A 120 17.34 -8.72 11.62
CA THR A 120 16.60 -9.96 11.91
C THR A 120 17.46 -11.19 11.61
N LEU A 121 18.12 -11.24 10.45
CA LEU A 121 19.02 -12.34 10.09
C LEU A 121 20.24 -12.45 11.00
N ALA A 122 20.73 -11.34 11.56
CA ALA A 122 21.83 -11.39 12.51
C ALA A 122 21.47 -12.18 13.78
N LEU A 123 20.19 -12.19 14.19
CA LEU A 123 19.74 -12.95 15.36
C LEU A 123 19.72 -14.46 15.11
N THR A 124 19.73 -14.91 13.84
CA THR A 124 19.76 -16.34 13.50
C THR A 124 21.18 -16.90 13.41
N ALA A 125 22.22 -16.07 13.59
CA ALA A 125 23.61 -16.50 13.39
C ALA A 125 24.12 -17.44 14.49
N GLN A 126 23.65 -17.25 15.72
CA GLN A 126 24.01 -18.07 16.88
C GLN A 126 22.90 -18.04 17.94
N PRO A 127 22.74 -19.09 18.77
CA PRO A 127 21.73 -19.09 19.80
C PRO A 127 22.05 -18.06 20.88
N SER A 128 21.03 -17.34 21.35
CA SER A 128 21.14 -16.42 22.49
C SER A 128 19.83 -16.39 23.28
N PRO A 129 19.88 -16.32 24.63
CA PRO A 129 18.68 -16.16 25.44
C PRO A 129 17.91 -14.86 25.13
N ASP A 130 18.59 -13.86 24.56
CA ASP A 130 18.02 -12.54 24.27
C ASP A 130 17.41 -12.42 22.87
N ASN A 131 17.60 -13.44 22.00
CA ASN A 131 17.17 -13.39 20.60
C ASN A 131 15.68 -13.12 20.43
N LEU A 132 14.83 -13.77 21.24
CA LEU A 132 13.38 -13.53 21.20
C LEU A 132 13.05 -12.09 21.57
N GLN A 133 13.63 -11.55 22.65
CA GLN A 133 13.36 -10.17 23.06
C GLN A 133 13.83 -9.16 22.01
N ALA A 134 15.00 -9.39 21.41
CA ALA A 134 15.52 -8.56 20.33
C ALA A 134 14.62 -8.64 19.09
N TYR A 135 14.15 -9.84 18.73
CA TYR A 135 13.23 -10.05 17.63
C TYR A 135 11.90 -9.34 17.84
N MET A 136 11.32 -9.38 19.06
CA MET A 136 10.06 -8.69 19.34
C MET A 136 10.13 -7.18 19.07
N LYS A 137 11.28 -6.54 19.34
CA LYS A 137 11.49 -5.12 18.99
C LYS A 137 11.51 -4.89 17.48
N LEU A 138 12.18 -5.77 16.73
CA LEU A 138 12.20 -5.71 15.27
C LEU A 138 10.82 -5.97 14.67
N LEU A 139 10.05 -6.89 15.26
CA LEU A 139 8.69 -7.20 14.88
C LEU A 139 7.78 -5.97 15.01
N ASP A 140 7.91 -5.20 16.09
CA ASP A 140 7.16 -3.94 16.26
C ASP A 140 7.53 -2.92 15.18
N GLU A 141 8.83 -2.77 14.86
CA GLU A 141 9.29 -1.90 13.77
C GLU A 141 8.73 -2.32 12.40
N TRP A 142 8.79 -3.62 12.08
CA TRP A 142 8.19 -4.18 10.85
C TRP A 142 6.70 -3.89 10.77
N ARG A 143 5.94 -4.20 11.82
CA ARG A 143 4.48 -4.04 11.83
C ARG A 143 4.04 -2.58 11.78
N ALA A 144 4.78 -1.68 12.44
CA ALA A 144 4.51 -0.25 12.34
C ALA A 144 4.68 0.27 10.91
N MET A 145 5.79 -0.11 10.25
CA MET A 145 6.05 0.25 8.86
C MET A 145 4.99 -0.31 7.90
N GLY A 146 4.75 -1.63 7.98
CA GLY A 146 3.77 -2.30 7.11
C GLY A 146 2.35 -1.77 7.31
N GLY A 147 1.93 -1.54 8.55
CA GLY A 147 0.61 -0.99 8.87
C GLY A 147 0.41 0.43 8.33
N ALA A 148 1.46 1.26 8.32
CA ALA A 148 1.39 2.59 7.71
C ALA A 148 1.24 2.53 6.18
N GLN A 149 1.95 1.62 5.52
CA GLN A 149 1.83 1.39 4.07
C GLN A 149 0.44 0.88 3.68
N ASP A 150 -0.06 -0.13 4.41
CA ASP A 150 -1.42 -0.65 4.26
C ASP A 150 -2.48 0.46 4.42
N TYR A 151 -2.33 1.29 5.46
CA TYR A 151 -3.21 2.43 5.71
C TYR A 151 -3.23 3.39 4.50
N VAL A 152 -2.07 3.84 4.03
CA VAL A 152 -1.99 4.80 2.91
C VAL A 152 -2.61 4.22 1.64
N LEU A 153 -2.33 2.96 1.32
CA LEU A 153 -2.94 2.30 0.16
C LEU A 153 -4.47 2.24 0.27
N ALA A 154 -4.99 1.86 1.43
CA ALA A 154 -6.43 1.82 1.67
C ALA A 154 -7.06 3.22 1.52
N ARG A 155 -6.39 4.27 2.03
CA ARG A 155 -6.83 5.66 1.89
C ARG A 155 -6.83 6.12 0.44
N CYS A 156 -5.75 5.88 -0.29
CA CYS A 156 -5.64 6.19 -1.72
C CYS A 156 -6.77 5.53 -2.52
N HIS A 157 -7.03 4.24 -2.27
CA HIS A 157 -8.11 3.50 -2.92
C HIS A 157 -9.49 4.14 -2.64
N VAL A 158 -9.77 4.50 -1.38
CA VAL A 158 -11.03 5.16 -1.00
C VAL A 158 -11.17 6.52 -1.69
N ILE A 159 -10.10 7.33 -1.74
CA ILE A 159 -10.11 8.64 -2.39
C ILE A 159 -10.37 8.52 -3.89
N VAL A 160 -9.74 7.56 -4.58
CA VAL A 160 -10.00 7.33 -6.01
C VAL A 160 -11.45 6.88 -6.26
N ARG A 161 -12.03 6.07 -5.38
CA ARG A 161 -13.45 5.72 -5.47
C ARG A 161 -14.36 6.94 -5.27
N GLN A 162 -14.02 7.82 -4.33
CA GLN A 162 -14.74 9.08 -4.13
C GLN A 162 -14.65 9.97 -5.38
N LEU A 163 -13.46 10.11 -5.99
CA LEU A 163 -13.28 10.83 -7.25
C LEU A 163 -14.17 10.28 -8.36
N PHE A 164 -14.20 8.95 -8.51
CA PHE A 164 -15.03 8.30 -9.53
C PHE A 164 -16.53 8.61 -9.33
N GLN A 165 -17.00 8.59 -8.08
CA GLN A 165 -18.40 8.86 -7.73
C GLN A 165 -18.77 10.34 -7.93
N GLU A 166 -17.93 11.25 -7.44
CA GLU A 166 -18.15 12.70 -7.57
C GLU A 166 -18.15 13.13 -9.05
N ALA A 167 -17.22 12.58 -9.83
CA ALA A 167 -17.16 12.85 -11.27
C ALA A 167 -18.44 12.40 -12.00
N GLY A 168 -19.01 11.25 -11.60
CA GLY A 168 -20.28 10.79 -12.14
C GLY A 168 -21.46 11.68 -11.77
N SER A 169 -21.57 12.04 -10.49
CA SER A 169 -22.77 12.69 -9.93
C SER A 169 -22.94 14.14 -10.38
N ALA A 170 -21.84 14.89 -10.53
CA ALA A 170 -21.92 16.29 -10.92
C ALA A 170 -22.15 16.48 -12.43
N SER A 171 -21.81 15.50 -13.28
CA SER A 171 -22.10 15.52 -14.72
C SER A 171 -23.60 15.51 -15.05
N ILE A 172 -24.44 15.04 -14.12
CA ILE A 172 -25.90 15.03 -14.25
C ILE A 172 -26.47 16.45 -14.22
N ARG A 173 -25.78 17.38 -13.54
CA ARG A 173 -26.26 18.76 -13.33
C ARG A 173 -25.77 19.75 -14.38
N ASP A 174 -24.70 19.41 -15.11
CA ASP A 174 -24.19 20.22 -16.21
C ASP A 174 -23.64 19.33 -17.34
N PRO A 175 -24.34 19.27 -18.51
CA PRO A 175 -23.89 18.51 -19.67
C PRO A 175 -22.48 18.89 -20.15
N ARG A 176 -22.01 20.13 -19.89
CA ARG A 176 -20.67 20.60 -20.27
C ARG A 176 -19.56 19.94 -19.46
N ALA A 177 -19.88 19.38 -18.29
CA ALA A 177 -18.94 18.59 -17.49
C ALA A 177 -18.83 17.13 -17.98
N GLY A 178 -19.65 16.71 -18.95
CA GLY A 178 -19.75 15.31 -19.40
C GLY A 178 -18.43 14.71 -19.90
N ASP A 179 -17.67 15.45 -20.72
CA ASP A 179 -16.37 14.98 -21.22
C ASP A 179 -15.33 14.85 -20.10
N MET A 180 -15.27 15.86 -19.23
CA MET A 180 -14.37 15.83 -18.07
C MET A 180 -14.73 14.66 -17.15
N ALA A 181 -16.01 14.48 -16.82
CA ALA A 181 -16.48 13.36 -16.01
C ALA A 181 -16.11 12.00 -16.60
N ARG A 182 -16.25 11.81 -17.92
CA ARG A 182 -15.82 10.58 -18.60
C ARG A 182 -14.32 10.36 -18.47
N SER A 183 -13.52 11.40 -18.73
CA SER A 183 -12.05 11.36 -18.63
C SER A 183 -11.58 10.98 -17.22
N VAL A 184 -12.09 11.67 -16.19
CA VAL A 184 -11.73 11.40 -14.79
C VAL A 184 -12.12 9.98 -14.39
N ARG A 185 -13.34 9.54 -14.74
CA ARG A 185 -13.80 8.18 -14.44
C ARG A 185 -12.98 7.10 -15.15
N ALA A 186 -12.53 7.35 -16.38
CA ALA A 186 -11.67 6.42 -17.10
C ALA A 186 -10.32 6.25 -16.38
N ARG A 187 -9.67 7.36 -16.00
CA ARG A 187 -8.41 7.35 -15.23
C ARG A 187 -8.55 6.67 -13.88
N CYS A 188 -9.65 6.94 -13.16
CA CYS A 188 -9.94 6.26 -11.89
C CYS A 188 -10.06 4.75 -12.07
N ARG A 189 -10.76 4.27 -13.12
CA ARG A 189 -10.85 2.83 -13.42
C ARG A 189 -9.50 2.23 -13.76
N GLU A 190 -8.67 2.95 -14.51
CA GLU A 190 -7.33 2.50 -14.88
C GLU A 190 -6.46 2.31 -13.64
N VAL A 191 -6.38 3.32 -12.76
CA VAL A 191 -5.56 3.19 -11.56
C VAL A 191 -6.14 2.10 -10.63
N LEU A 192 -7.46 1.94 -10.51
CA LEU A 192 -8.11 0.90 -9.70
C LEU A 192 -8.02 -0.52 -10.29
N ARG A 193 -7.63 -0.69 -11.57
CA ARG A 193 -7.55 -2.00 -12.26
C ARG A 193 -6.25 -2.76 -12.02
N HIS A 194 -5.34 -2.23 -11.21
CA HIS A 194 -4.09 -2.88 -10.85
C HIS A 194 -4.16 -3.45 -9.43
N PRO A 195 -4.83 -4.60 -9.24
CA PRO A 195 -5.06 -5.08 -7.91
C PRO A 195 -3.78 -5.59 -7.25
N ASP A 196 -3.33 -4.87 -6.23
CA ASP A 196 -2.71 -5.50 -5.07
C ASP A 196 -3.84 -6.05 -4.17
N GLY A 197 -3.50 -6.88 -3.19
CA GLY A 197 -4.42 -7.73 -2.45
C GLY A 197 -5.68 -7.11 -1.84
N TYR A 198 -5.72 -5.80 -1.65
CA TYR A 198 -6.90 -5.09 -1.19
C TYR A 198 -7.95 -4.80 -2.28
N GLU A 199 -7.63 -5.04 -3.55
CA GLU A 199 -8.40 -4.56 -4.70
C GLU A 199 -9.09 -5.68 -5.51
N ILE A 200 -9.19 -6.89 -4.96
CA ILE A 200 -9.94 -7.99 -5.60
C ILE A 200 -11.41 -7.89 -5.20
N TRP A 201 -12.19 -7.13 -5.97
CA TRP A 201 -13.61 -7.39 -6.13
C TRP A 201 -13.84 -7.88 -7.56
N ASP A 202 -14.23 -9.15 -7.71
CA ASP A 202 -14.31 -9.89 -8.99
C ASP A 202 -15.31 -9.33 -10.02
N ASN A 203 -15.99 -8.21 -9.77
CA ASN A 203 -17.02 -7.69 -10.68
C ASN A 203 -17.07 -6.15 -10.71
N TYR A 204 -16.05 -5.53 -11.31
CA TYR A 204 -16.11 -4.11 -11.72
C TYR A 204 -15.87 -3.92 -13.21
#